data_AF-A0A1I8GXK4-F1
#
_entry.id   AF-A0A1I8GXK4-F1
#
_cell.length_a   1.000
_cell.length_b   1.000
_cell.length_c   1.000
_cell.angle_alpha   90.00
_cell.angle_beta   90.00
_cell.angle_gamma   90.00
#
_symmetry.space_group_name_H-M   'P 1'
#
loop_
_entity.id
_entity.type
_entity.pdbx_description
1 polymer ?
#
loop_
_entity_poly.entity_id
_entity_poly.type
_entity_poly.pdbx_seq_one_letter_code
_entity_poly.pdbx_strand_id
1 'polypeptide(L)'
;MGKKKKGGGKKSKKSSRAQSGATGQAGAGAKLAPALPDKREQEAKLRQLKDLQRRVSGLQRRCDELELLNDQLKSKRVTVSGDMEEITEYLRDRVSEKTNTCAELQEELRALQEAYEKDQKSYEERMEKQKKEFRDTKEQLEQDGFTLQSKLTTLDEYRIQKEEMNEKFQEMDEKMKRQEEIHKEEIYLLERETVVQKDSLRKEMVEKVNDVASEFRKVSNRQMAETTRKTIEENAALNRQLGSLSEKITGLIEENDKVKAKEKEQQREIEVLESIEKEMLAKTANSLKTIRSLADVCRDRDTQLIDMEERAEAGDSVQSEHSLLGAQAESQSQELVAMRTETSNQLTELDRLAELARQTARIHRRFQRLLRQSERAVSDAFSTLTPDEEMTEAEAVILRRKMLVSLLELLHMAARVGLGPEPASLGRAGQPGTVERKPLRASSASGGAPSSAGKRGSGGGLVSERLSELGLAPAAAATKRSGGGGGGVSSRTEFVAEKLATQLPPGGLLEPLILRRGRPVPAGIF
;
A
#
# COMPACT_ATOMS: atom_id res chain seq x y z
N MET A 1 16.20 39.75 -49.48
CA MET A 1 17.03 39.10 -50.52
C MET A 1 16.37 39.39 -51.87
N GLY A 2 16.63 40.49 -52.61
CA GLY A 2 17.90 40.89 -53.22
C GLY A 2 18.24 39.90 -54.34
N LYS A 3 18.00 40.14 -55.63
CA LYS A 3 18.67 41.15 -56.46
C LYS A 3 17.86 41.50 -57.72
N LYS A 4 17.60 42.81 -57.86
CA LYS A 4 17.44 43.51 -59.15
C LYS A 4 18.79 43.56 -59.87
N LYS A 5 18.80 43.53 -61.20
CA LYS A 5 19.75 44.30 -62.00
C LYS A 5 19.03 44.93 -63.19
N LYS A 6 19.16 46.25 -63.28
CA LYS A 6 18.52 47.19 -64.19
C LYS A 6 19.61 47.77 -65.10
N GLY A 7 19.24 48.16 -66.31
CA GLY A 7 19.97 49.13 -67.15
C GLY A 7 20.77 48.49 -68.29
N GLY A 8 20.67 48.93 -69.53
CA GLY A 8 20.02 50.12 -70.09
C GLY A 8 19.86 50.00 -71.60
N GLY A 9 18.96 50.80 -72.16
CA GLY A 9 18.65 50.79 -73.59
C GLY A 9 19.53 51.70 -74.44
N LYS A 10 19.46 51.52 -75.76
CA LYS A 10 19.29 52.61 -76.73
C LYS A 10 18.77 52.09 -78.07
N LYS A 11 17.90 52.92 -78.66
CA LYS A 11 17.13 52.74 -79.90
C LYS A 11 17.97 52.63 -81.17
N SER A 12 17.27 52.15 -82.22
CA SER A 12 17.56 52.20 -83.67
C SER A 12 18.53 51.12 -84.17
N LYS A 13 18.32 50.44 -85.29
CA LYS A 13 17.51 50.72 -86.47
C LYS A 13 17.16 49.38 -87.16
N LYS A 14 15.97 49.32 -87.74
CA LYS A 14 15.39 48.13 -88.40
C LYS A 14 16.17 47.77 -89.67
N SER A 15 16.49 46.48 -89.77
CA SER A 15 16.53 45.60 -90.94
C SER A 15 16.78 46.17 -92.35
N SER A 16 17.72 45.54 -93.06
CA SER A 16 17.44 44.96 -94.38
C SER A 16 18.42 43.83 -94.66
N ARG A 17 17.89 42.62 -94.86
CA ARG A 17 18.64 41.42 -95.27
C ARG A 17 18.22 41.07 -96.70
N ALA A 18 19.21 40.56 -97.43
CA ALA A 18 19.12 39.80 -98.68
C ALA A 18 18.74 40.60 -99.93
N GLN A 19 19.21 40.31 -101.13
CA GLN A 19 20.36 39.58 -101.70
C GLN A 19 20.07 39.58 -103.20
N SER A 20 21.11 39.34 -104.00
CA SER A 20 21.10 39.09 -105.45
C SER A 20 20.88 40.34 -106.30
N GLY A 21 21.63 40.58 -107.37
CA GLY A 21 22.65 39.74 -107.96
C GLY A 21 22.88 40.19 -109.39
N ALA A 22 24.15 40.51 -109.66
CA ALA A 22 24.87 40.23 -110.88
C ALA A 22 24.56 41.01 -112.19
N THR A 23 25.72 41.40 -112.76
CA THR A 23 26.13 41.37 -114.17
C THR A 23 25.86 42.57 -115.07
N GLY A 24 26.94 43.36 -115.18
CA GLY A 24 27.67 43.55 -116.45
C GLY A 24 27.20 44.70 -117.33
N GLN A 25 28.01 45.30 -118.19
CA GLN A 25 29.45 45.27 -118.46
C GLN A 25 29.67 46.33 -119.57
N ALA A 26 30.84 46.96 -119.56
CA ALA A 26 31.53 47.57 -120.71
C ALA A 26 30.92 48.79 -121.44
N GLY A 27 31.81 49.71 -121.83
CA GLY A 27 31.56 50.61 -122.95
C GLY A 27 32.36 51.91 -122.92
N ALA A 28 33.58 51.86 -123.43
CA ALA A 28 34.50 52.97 -123.65
C ALA A 28 33.97 54.07 -124.59
N GLY A 29 34.64 55.23 -124.63
CA GLY A 29 34.54 56.13 -125.79
C GLY A 29 34.91 57.58 -125.52
N ALA A 30 36.13 57.94 -125.88
CA ALA A 30 36.70 59.28 -125.81
C ALA A 30 36.32 60.16 -127.03
N LYS A 31 36.57 61.47 -126.86
CA LYS A 31 36.83 62.52 -127.87
C LYS A 31 35.63 63.29 -128.48
N LEU A 32 35.49 64.52 -127.97
CA LEU A 32 35.66 65.80 -128.67
C LEU A 32 35.02 66.01 -130.06
N ALA A 33 33.93 66.80 -130.01
CA ALA A 33 33.55 67.92 -130.89
C ALA A 33 32.98 67.63 -132.30
N PRO A 34 32.19 68.56 -132.86
CA PRO A 34 30.93 69.10 -132.32
C PRO A 34 29.79 69.04 -133.37
N ALA A 35 28.58 69.46 -132.96
CA ALA A 35 27.45 69.95 -133.78
C ALA A 35 26.16 69.09 -133.79
N LEU A 36 25.13 69.68 -133.15
CA LEU A 36 23.68 69.55 -133.36
C LEU A 36 23.01 68.19 -133.05
N PRO A 37 22.39 68.01 -131.87
CA PRO A 37 21.50 66.87 -131.63
C PRO A 37 20.11 67.09 -132.25
N ASP A 38 19.71 66.10 -133.06
CA ASP A 38 18.36 65.92 -133.58
C ASP A 38 17.34 65.89 -132.42
N LYS A 39 16.35 66.79 -132.48
CA LYS A 39 15.29 66.95 -131.45
C LYS A 39 14.61 65.62 -131.04
N ARG A 40 14.59 64.63 -131.94
CA ARG A 40 13.94 63.32 -131.76
C ARG A 40 14.59 62.43 -130.68
N GLU A 41 15.91 62.44 -130.53
CA GLU A 41 16.61 61.60 -129.54
C GLU A 41 16.51 62.16 -128.12
N GLN A 42 16.53 63.49 -127.99
CA GLN A 42 16.27 64.18 -126.72
C GLN A 42 14.83 63.92 -126.26
N GLU A 43 13.87 63.92 -127.17
CA GLU A 43 12.49 63.54 -126.87
C GLU A 43 12.35 62.07 -126.43
N ALA A 44 13.09 61.13 -127.03
CA ALA A 44 13.06 59.72 -126.64
C ALA A 44 13.61 59.50 -125.22
N LYS A 45 14.74 60.15 -124.88
CA LYS A 45 15.32 60.11 -123.53
C LYS A 45 14.43 60.81 -122.50
N LEU A 46 13.77 61.91 -122.88
CA LEU A 46 12.78 62.58 -122.02
C LEU A 46 11.53 61.72 -121.80
N ARG A 47 11.07 60.95 -122.81
CA ARG A 47 9.98 59.97 -122.65
C ARG A 47 10.39 58.86 -121.67
N GLN A 48 11.60 58.30 -121.82
CA GLN A 48 12.14 57.28 -120.89
C GLN A 48 12.32 57.81 -119.46
N LEU A 49 12.82 59.03 -119.29
CA LEU A 49 12.92 59.68 -117.97
C LEU A 49 11.54 59.87 -117.34
N LYS A 50 10.55 60.30 -118.11
CA LYS A 50 9.15 60.41 -117.64
C LYS A 50 8.57 59.05 -117.26
N ASP A 51 8.85 57.99 -118.01
CA ASP A 51 8.37 56.63 -117.70
C ASP A 51 9.07 56.04 -116.47
N LEU A 52 10.38 56.24 -116.32
CA LEU A 52 11.13 55.86 -115.13
C LEU A 52 10.67 56.65 -113.90
N GLN A 53 10.43 57.96 -114.05
CA GLN A 53 9.89 58.81 -112.98
C GLN A 53 8.47 58.38 -112.59
N ARG A 54 7.63 58.00 -113.55
CA ARG A 54 6.31 57.38 -113.27
C ARG A 54 6.47 56.08 -112.50
N ARG A 55 7.42 55.21 -112.88
CA ARG A 55 7.66 53.93 -112.19
C ARG A 55 8.21 54.12 -110.78
N VAL A 56 9.12 55.07 -110.58
CA VAL A 56 9.63 55.47 -109.25
C VAL A 56 8.51 56.03 -108.40
N SER A 57 7.67 56.93 -108.93
CA SER A 57 6.51 57.46 -108.19
C SER A 57 5.49 56.37 -107.85
N GLY A 58 5.31 55.36 -108.70
CA GLY A 58 4.45 54.22 -108.44
C GLY A 58 5.01 53.28 -107.37
N LEU A 59 6.33 53.05 -107.37
CA LEU A 59 7.00 52.28 -106.32
C LEU A 59 7.01 53.04 -104.99
N GLN A 60 7.21 54.36 -104.99
CA GLN A 60 7.09 55.20 -103.81
C GLN A 60 5.68 55.14 -103.22
N ARG A 61 4.63 55.33 -104.04
CA ARG A 61 3.24 55.16 -103.58
C ARG A 61 2.99 53.78 -102.97
N ARG A 62 3.51 52.71 -103.58
CA ARG A 62 3.41 51.35 -103.03
C ARG A 62 4.20 51.18 -101.73
N CYS A 63 5.37 51.80 -101.60
CA CYS A 63 6.15 51.81 -100.36
C CYS A 63 5.39 52.57 -99.27
N ASP A 64 4.85 53.75 -99.56
CA ASP A 64 4.05 54.55 -98.64
C ASP A 64 2.76 53.80 -98.22
N GLU A 65 2.09 53.14 -99.16
CA GLU A 65 0.94 52.25 -98.90
C GLU A 65 1.32 51.08 -97.98
N LEU A 66 2.45 50.42 -98.26
CA LEU A 66 2.95 49.33 -97.42
C LEU A 66 3.40 49.80 -96.04
N GLU A 67 3.98 51.00 -95.92
CA GLU A 67 4.34 51.61 -94.63
C GLU A 67 3.10 51.95 -93.82
N LEU A 68 2.09 52.57 -94.45
CA LEU A 68 0.80 52.85 -93.82
C LEU A 68 0.12 51.57 -93.35
N LEU A 69 0.08 50.51 -94.17
CA LEU A 69 -0.45 49.20 -93.77
C LEU A 69 0.38 48.58 -92.64
N ASN A 70 1.71 48.70 -92.66
CA ASN A 70 2.58 48.20 -91.59
C ASN A 70 2.28 48.91 -90.27
N ASP A 71 2.10 50.22 -90.30
CA ASP A 71 1.80 51.03 -89.11
C ASP A 71 0.37 50.77 -88.61
N GLN A 72 -0.60 50.58 -89.50
CA GLN A 72 -1.93 50.10 -89.13
C GLN A 72 -1.88 48.73 -88.47
N LEU A 73 -1.11 47.78 -89.01
CA LEU A 73 -0.94 46.45 -88.42
C LEU A 73 -0.22 46.50 -87.07
N LYS A 74 0.78 47.38 -86.90
CA LYS A 74 1.42 47.61 -85.60
C LYS A 74 0.44 48.18 -84.59
N SER A 75 -0.35 49.18 -84.98
CA SER A 75 -1.36 49.78 -84.12
C SER A 75 -2.37 48.73 -83.67
N LYS A 76 -2.90 47.92 -84.62
CA LYS A 76 -3.81 46.80 -84.31
C LYS A 76 -3.17 45.77 -83.39
N ARG A 77 -1.88 45.48 -83.56
CA ARG A 77 -1.16 44.55 -82.69
C ARG A 77 -1.02 45.11 -81.27
N VAL A 78 -0.76 46.41 -81.11
CA VAL A 78 -0.68 47.05 -79.79
C VAL A 78 -2.04 47.08 -79.13
N THR A 79 -3.11 47.44 -79.84
CA THR A 79 -4.48 47.42 -79.27
C THR A 79 -4.87 46.02 -78.84
N VAL A 80 -4.69 45.00 -79.70
CA VAL A 80 -5.00 43.60 -79.33
C VAL A 80 -4.12 43.11 -78.18
N SER A 81 -2.85 43.51 -78.10
CA SER A 81 -2.01 43.17 -76.95
C SER A 81 -2.52 43.81 -75.66
N GLY A 82 -2.92 45.09 -75.71
CA GLY A 82 -3.50 45.80 -74.58
C GLY A 82 -4.83 45.17 -74.13
N ASP A 83 -5.75 44.92 -75.07
CA ASP A 83 -7.03 44.27 -74.78
C ASP A 83 -6.82 42.88 -74.16
N MET A 84 -5.85 42.10 -74.64
CA MET A 84 -5.50 40.80 -74.06
C MET A 84 -4.91 40.93 -72.66
N GLU A 85 -4.03 41.90 -72.43
CA GLU A 85 -3.48 42.20 -71.11
C GLU A 85 -4.60 42.58 -70.12
N GLU A 86 -5.48 43.51 -70.50
CA GLU A 86 -6.65 43.92 -69.70
C GLU A 86 -7.59 42.75 -69.39
N ILE A 87 -7.91 41.91 -70.39
CA ILE A 87 -8.73 40.71 -70.19
C ILE A 87 -8.02 39.74 -69.24
N THR A 88 -6.72 39.55 -69.37
CA THR A 88 -5.97 38.64 -68.48
C THR A 88 -5.89 39.16 -67.05
N GLU A 89 -5.76 40.48 -66.85
CA GLU A 89 -5.80 41.11 -65.53
C GLU A 89 -7.19 40.96 -64.91
N TYR A 90 -8.25 41.29 -65.64
CA TYR A 90 -9.62 41.10 -65.17
C TYR A 90 -9.92 39.64 -64.80
N LEU A 91 -9.52 38.68 -65.63
CA LEU A 91 -9.71 37.25 -65.32
C LEU A 91 -8.88 36.81 -64.11
N ARG A 92 -7.65 37.33 -63.95
CA ARG A 92 -6.81 37.03 -62.80
C ARG A 92 -7.41 37.58 -61.52
N ASP A 93 -7.87 38.82 -61.54
CA ASP A 93 -8.52 39.47 -60.40
C ASP A 93 -9.81 38.72 -60.05
N ARG A 94 -10.61 38.36 -61.05
CA ARG A 94 -11.85 37.58 -60.84
C ARG A 94 -11.57 36.20 -60.27
N VAL A 95 -10.53 35.51 -60.75
CA VAL A 95 -10.10 34.23 -60.17
C VAL A 95 -9.64 34.43 -58.74
N SER A 96 -8.84 35.46 -58.45
CA SER A 96 -8.35 35.78 -57.11
C SER A 96 -9.50 36.08 -56.14
N GLU A 97 -10.48 36.88 -56.55
CA GLU A 97 -11.70 37.15 -55.78
C GLU A 97 -12.41 35.83 -55.46
N LYS A 98 -12.64 34.99 -56.48
CA LYS A 98 -13.33 33.71 -56.28
C LYS A 98 -12.56 32.77 -55.38
N THR A 99 -11.23 32.68 -55.52
CA THR A 99 -10.39 31.87 -54.63
C THR A 99 -10.44 32.36 -53.19
N ASN A 100 -10.43 33.68 -52.98
CA ASN A 100 -10.54 34.27 -51.64
C ASN A 100 -11.92 33.98 -51.03
N THR A 101 -13.01 34.18 -51.77
CA THR A 101 -14.36 33.84 -51.28
C THR A 101 -14.52 32.35 -50.99
N CYS A 102 -13.90 31.47 -51.79
CA CYS A 102 -13.89 30.03 -51.52
C CYS A 102 -13.11 29.71 -50.24
N ALA A 103 -11.99 30.39 -49.99
CA ALA A 103 -11.21 30.21 -48.77
C ALA A 103 -11.98 30.70 -47.52
N GLU A 104 -12.59 31.88 -47.59
CA GLU A 104 -13.45 32.43 -46.52
C GLU A 104 -14.60 31.48 -46.19
N LEU A 105 -15.34 31.00 -47.21
CA LEU A 105 -16.43 30.04 -47.00
C LEU A 105 -15.93 28.69 -46.45
N GLN A 106 -14.71 28.25 -46.80
CA GLN A 106 -14.10 27.06 -46.23
C GLN A 106 -13.75 27.25 -44.74
N GLU A 107 -13.22 28.42 -44.36
CA GLU A 107 -12.94 28.75 -42.97
C GLU A 107 -14.22 28.86 -42.14
N GLU A 108 -15.26 29.52 -42.66
CA GLU A 108 -16.57 29.59 -42.01
C GLU A 108 -17.19 28.20 -41.82
N LEU A 109 -17.13 27.35 -42.85
CA LEU A 109 -17.64 25.98 -42.79
C LEU A 109 -16.87 25.16 -41.75
N ARG A 110 -15.55 25.31 -41.68
CA ARG A 110 -14.73 24.64 -40.67
C ARG A 110 -15.04 25.13 -39.26
N ALA A 111 -15.16 26.44 -39.05
CA ALA A 111 -15.53 27.01 -37.76
C ALA A 111 -16.92 26.54 -37.30
N LEU A 112 -17.88 26.44 -38.24
CA LEU A 112 -19.21 25.92 -37.96
C LEU A 112 -19.19 24.43 -37.61
N GLN A 113 -18.36 23.63 -38.29
CA GLN A 113 -18.14 22.22 -37.95
C GLN A 113 -17.53 22.05 -36.55
N GLU A 114 -16.48 22.81 -36.24
CA GLU A 114 -15.83 22.77 -34.91
C GLU A 114 -16.80 23.20 -33.80
N ALA A 115 -17.64 24.22 -34.05
CA ALA A 115 -18.70 24.63 -33.12
C ALA A 115 -19.75 23.53 -32.93
N TYR A 116 -20.21 22.91 -34.02
CA TYR A 116 -21.16 21.80 -33.96
C TYR A 116 -20.61 20.60 -33.19
N GLU A 117 -19.36 20.21 -33.44
CA GLU A 117 -18.69 19.12 -32.70
C GLU A 117 -18.54 19.44 -31.21
N LYS A 118 -18.24 20.70 -30.88
CA LYS A 118 -18.13 21.15 -29.49
C LYS A 118 -19.48 21.08 -28.78
N ASP A 119 -20.54 21.55 -29.43
CA ASP A 119 -21.89 21.49 -28.89
C ASP A 119 -22.33 20.03 -28.73
N GLN A 120 -22.09 19.19 -29.73
CA GLN A 120 -22.36 17.75 -29.66
C GLN A 120 -21.66 17.09 -28.46
N LYS A 121 -20.36 17.31 -28.28
CA LYS A 121 -19.60 16.82 -27.12
C LYS A 121 -20.19 17.33 -25.79
N SER A 122 -20.57 18.60 -25.73
CA SER A 122 -21.19 19.17 -24.53
C SER A 122 -22.55 18.55 -24.19
N TYR A 123 -23.36 18.21 -25.21
CA TYR A 123 -24.61 17.51 -25.03
C TYR A 123 -24.38 16.06 -24.61
N GLU A 124 -23.43 15.36 -25.23
CA GLU A 124 -23.04 14.00 -24.84
C GLU A 124 -22.57 13.94 -23.39
N GLU A 125 -21.71 14.85 -22.95
CA GLU A 125 -21.27 14.96 -21.56
C GLU A 125 -22.43 15.22 -20.59
N ARG A 126 -23.36 16.13 -20.95
CA ARG A 126 -24.56 16.40 -20.12
C ARG A 126 -25.45 15.17 -20.03
N MET A 127 -25.65 14.46 -21.14
CA MET A 127 -26.44 13.23 -21.17
C MET A 127 -25.78 12.12 -20.34
N GLU A 128 -24.46 11.97 -20.39
CA GLU A 128 -23.75 11.02 -19.55
C GLU A 128 -23.80 11.37 -18.07
N LYS A 129 -23.61 12.66 -17.71
CA LYS A 129 -23.76 13.15 -16.34
C LYS A 129 -25.15 12.85 -15.80
N GLN A 130 -26.18 13.21 -16.56
CA GLN A 130 -27.57 12.95 -16.17
C GLN A 130 -27.87 11.45 -16.04
N LYS A 131 -27.35 10.61 -16.95
CA LYS A 131 -27.47 9.15 -16.84
C LYS A 131 -26.76 8.59 -15.60
N LYS A 132 -25.60 9.15 -15.22
CA LYS A 132 -24.90 8.79 -13.98
C LYS A 132 -25.73 9.18 -12.77
N GLU A 133 -26.18 10.43 -12.68
CA GLU A 133 -27.04 10.91 -11.59
C GLU A 133 -28.32 10.06 -11.45
N PHE A 134 -28.95 9.67 -12.56
CA PHE A 134 -30.10 8.77 -12.52
C PHE A 134 -29.77 7.35 -12.05
N ARG A 135 -28.59 6.82 -12.39
CA ARG A 135 -28.14 5.53 -11.86
C ARG A 135 -27.84 5.62 -10.38
N ASP A 136 -27.11 6.63 -9.95
CA ASP A 136 -26.72 6.83 -8.55
C ASP A 136 -27.97 7.03 -7.67
N THR A 137 -28.94 7.84 -8.12
CA THR A 137 -30.22 8.03 -7.42
C THR A 137 -31.06 6.75 -7.38
N LYS A 138 -31.06 5.96 -8.45
CA LYS A 138 -31.71 4.65 -8.47
C LYS A 138 -31.06 3.69 -7.47
N GLU A 139 -29.73 3.59 -7.48
CA GLU A 139 -28.97 2.74 -6.55
C GLU A 139 -29.21 3.17 -5.09
N GLN A 140 -29.24 4.47 -4.82
CA GLN A 140 -29.57 5.01 -3.49
C GLN A 140 -30.98 4.61 -3.05
N LEU A 141 -31.98 4.76 -3.92
CA LEU A 141 -33.36 4.35 -3.62
C LEU A 141 -33.50 2.84 -3.43
N GLU A 142 -32.74 2.03 -4.17
CA GLU A 142 -32.69 0.57 -3.99
C GLU A 142 -32.06 0.20 -2.64
N GLN A 143 -30.98 0.88 -2.23
CA GLN A 143 -30.36 0.70 -0.91
C GLN A 143 -31.30 1.10 0.23
N ASP A 144 -32.01 2.23 0.09
CA ASP A 144 -33.02 2.67 1.05
C ASP A 144 -34.16 1.66 1.12
N GLY A 145 -34.61 1.13 -0.03
CA GLY A 145 -35.60 0.06 -0.12
C GLY A 145 -35.17 -1.21 0.62
N PHE A 146 -33.93 -1.67 0.41
CA PHE A 146 -33.39 -2.81 1.14
C PHE A 146 -33.31 -2.55 2.65
N THR A 147 -32.87 -1.35 3.04
CA THR A 147 -32.78 -0.96 4.45
C THR A 147 -34.15 -0.90 5.11
N LEU A 148 -35.16 -0.36 4.43
CA LEU A 148 -36.55 -0.34 4.90
C LEU A 148 -37.12 -1.75 4.99
N GLN A 149 -36.82 -2.63 4.03
CA GLN A 149 -37.23 -4.03 4.07
C GLN A 149 -36.63 -4.74 5.30
N SER A 150 -35.34 -4.52 5.60
CA SER A 150 -34.68 -5.08 6.79
C SER A 150 -35.27 -4.52 8.10
N LYS A 151 -35.63 -3.23 8.13
CA LYS A 151 -36.37 -2.64 9.26
C LYS A 151 -37.77 -3.24 9.42
N LEU A 152 -38.43 -3.56 8.31
CA LEU A 152 -39.75 -4.20 8.33
C LEU A 152 -39.66 -5.62 8.88
N THR A 153 -38.68 -6.43 8.42
CA THR A 153 -38.50 -7.79 8.93
C THR A 153 -38.20 -7.82 10.43
N THR A 154 -37.34 -6.91 10.91
CA THR A 154 -37.06 -6.79 12.35
C THR A 154 -38.27 -6.33 13.16
N LEU A 155 -39.12 -5.46 12.59
CA LEU A 155 -40.38 -5.06 13.23
C LEU A 155 -41.39 -6.21 13.28
N ASP A 156 -41.48 -7.01 12.21
CA ASP A 156 -42.33 -8.19 12.18
C ASP A 156 -41.87 -9.26 13.18
N GLU A 157 -40.55 -9.49 13.30
CA GLU A 157 -39.97 -10.35 14.33
C GLU A 157 -40.31 -9.85 15.74
N TYR A 158 -40.18 -8.55 15.99
CA TYR A 158 -40.57 -7.95 17.27
C TYR A 158 -42.07 -8.14 17.55
N ARG A 159 -42.93 -7.99 16.53
CA ARG A 159 -44.37 -8.21 16.66
C ARG A 159 -44.68 -9.64 17.05
N ILE A 160 -44.05 -10.62 16.39
CA ILE A 160 -44.21 -12.05 16.71
C ILE A 160 -43.74 -12.33 18.14
N GLN A 161 -42.55 -11.84 18.52
CA GLN A 161 -42.03 -12.03 19.89
C GLN A 161 -42.96 -11.42 20.96
N LYS A 162 -43.55 -10.26 20.67
CA LYS A 162 -44.53 -9.62 21.56
C LYS A 162 -45.80 -10.46 21.68
N GLU A 163 -46.32 -10.98 20.58
CA GLU A 163 -47.49 -11.86 20.56
C GLU A 163 -47.21 -13.13 21.38
N GLU A 164 -46.08 -13.82 21.15
CA GLU A 164 -45.66 -15.00 21.92
C GLU A 164 -45.48 -14.72 23.43
N MET A 165 -44.90 -13.57 23.81
CA MET A 165 -44.77 -13.18 25.21
C MET A 165 -46.13 -12.92 25.85
N ASN A 166 -47.03 -12.29 25.12
CA ASN A 166 -48.37 -11.99 25.59
C ASN A 166 -49.20 -13.28 25.76
N GLU A 167 -49.07 -14.24 24.86
CA GLU A 167 -49.66 -15.58 25.01
C GLU A 167 -49.13 -16.29 26.26
N LYS A 168 -47.80 -16.32 26.47
CA LYS A 168 -47.18 -16.90 27.67
C LYS A 168 -47.66 -16.21 28.96
N PHE A 169 -47.85 -14.90 28.92
CA PHE A 169 -48.37 -14.12 30.04
C PHE A 169 -49.82 -14.50 30.33
N GLN A 170 -50.67 -14.59 29.31
CA GLN A 170 -52.05 -15.05 29.45
C GLN A 170 -52.13 -16.47 30.01
N GLU A 171 -51.30 -17.40 29.53
CA GLU A 171 -51.22 -18.76 30.08
C GLU A 171 -50.82 -18.77 31.56
N MET A 172 -49.86 -17.94 31.96
CA MET A 172 -49.43 -17.80 33.36
C MET A 172 -50.54 -17.23 34.23
N ASP A 173 -51.22 -16.18 33.76
CA ASP A 173 -52.36 -15.58 34.44
C ASP A 173 -53.50 -16.58 34.63
N GLU A 174 -53.80 -17.39 33.61
CA GLU A 174 -54.80 -18.45 33.72
C GLU A 174 -54.37 -19.53 34.71
N LYS A 175 -53.10 -19.96 34.70
CA LYS A 175 -52.57 -20.93 35.67
C LYS A 175 -52.66 -20.39 37.09
N MET A 176 -52.34 -19.12 37.31
CA MET A 176 -52.50 -18.45 38.60
C MET A 176 -53.96 -18.43 39.04
N LYS A 177 -54.89 -18.00 38.17
CA LYS A 177 -56.33 -18.00 38.49
C LYS A 177 -56.84 -19.38 38.87
N ARG A 178 -56.45 -20.42 38.12
CA ARG A 178 -56.79 -21.81 38.44
C ARG A 178 -56.23 -22.24 39.80
N GLN A 179 -54.98 -21.89 40.11
CA GLN A 179 -54.39 -22.16 41.43
C GLN A 179 -55.11 -21.43 42.56
N GLU A 180 -55.46 -20.15 42.36
CA GLU A 180 -56.26 -19.39 43.33
C GLU A 180 -57.64 -20.03 43.57
N GLU A 181 -58.30 -20.51 42.51
CA GLU A 181 -59.58 -21.23 42.62
C GLU A 181 -59.42 -22.54 43.40
N ILE A 182 -58.41 -23.36 43.06
CA ILE A 182 -58.11 -24.61 43.79
C ILE A 182 -57.82 -24.32 45.27
N HIS A 183 -57.02 -23.31 45.58
CA HIS A 183 -56.70 -22.95 46.96
C HIS A 183 -57.94 -22.43 47.72
N LYS A 184 -58.81 -21.65 47.07
CA LYS A 184 -60.10 -21.21 47.66
C LYS A 184 -61.00 -22.40 47.96
N GLU A 185 -61.08 -23.38 47.06
CA GLU A 185 -61.83 -24.62 47.28
C GLU A 185 -61.24 -25.44 48.42
N GLU A 186 -59.92 -25.57 48.49
CA GLU A 186 -59.23 -26.29 49.58
C GLU A 186 -59.47 -25.62 50.93
N ILE A 187 -59.35 -24.29 51.01
CA ILE A 187 -59.68 -23.52 52.23
C ILE A 187 -61.13 -23.77 52.62
N TYR A 188 -62.07 -23.72 51.67
CA TYR A 188 -63.48 -23.99 51.95
C TYR A 188 -63.72 -25.42 52.46
N LEU A 189 -63.04 -26.42 51.90
CA LEU A 189 -63.14 -27.81 52.37
C LEU A 189 -62.57 -27.98 53.78
N LEU A 190 -61.42 -27.38 54.08
CA LEU A 190 -60.81 -27.38 55.42
C LEU A 190 -61.70 -26.65 56.43
N GLU A 191 -62.25 -25.49 56.08
CA GLU A 191 -63.21 -24.76 56.91
C GLU A 191 -64.47 -25.60 57.17
N ARG A 192 -65.00 -26.27 56.15
CA ARG A 192 -66.14 -27.18 56.30
C ARG A 192 -65.80 -28.34 57.22
N GLU A 193 -64.65 -28.98 57.04
CA GLU A 193 -64.22 -30.11 57.85
C GLU A 193 -64.03 -29.70 59.32
N THR A 194 -63.37 -28.57 59.57
CA THR A 194 -63.18 -28.05 60.93
C THR A 194 -64.51 -27.70 61.61
N VAL A 195 -65.47 -27.14 60.89
CA VAL A 195 -66.83 -26.91 61.41
C VAL A 195 -67.52 -28.23 61.78
N VAL A 196 -67.45 -29.24 60.90
CA VAL A 196 -68.03 -30.57 61.16
C VAL A 196 -67.35 -31.24 62.36
N GLN A 197 -66.03 -31.20 62.45
CA GLN A 197 -65.27 -31.75 63.59
C GLN A 197 -65.63 -31.04 64.89
N LYS A 198 -65.77 -29.72 64.87
CA LYS A 198 -66.20 -28.92 66.04
C LYS A 198 -67.61 -29.30 66.50
N ASP A 199 -68.54 -29.52 65.57
CA ASP A 199 -69.90 -29.94 65.90
C ASP A 199 -69.95 -31.39 66.39
N SER A 200 -69.11 -32.28 65.85
CA SER A 200 -68.93 -33.64 66.35
C SER A 200 -68.40 -33.63 67.79
N LEU A 201 -67.37 -32.83 68.07
CA LEU A 201 -66.80 -32.68 69.41
C LEU A 201 -67.81 -32.09 70.40
N ARG A 202 -68.64 -31.13 69.97
CA ARG A 202 -69.74 -30.60 70.79
C ARG A 202 -70.77 -31.67 71.12
N LYS A 203 -71.15 -32.52 70.15
CA LYS A 203 -72.06 -33.65 70.40
C LYS A 203 -71.47 -34.62 71.41
N GLU A 204 -70.20 -35.01 71.24
CA GLU A 204 -69.50 -35.90 72.17
C GLU A 204 -69.40 -35.27 73.58
N MET A 205 -69.14 -33.97 73.67
CA MET A 205 -69.13 -33.24 74.94
C MET A 205 -70.51 -33.25 75.60
N VAL A 206 -71.59 -33.00 74.84
CA VAL A 206 -72.98 -33.05 75.36
C VAL A 206 -73.34 -34.45 75.81
N GLU A 207 -72.95 -35.49 75.06
CA GLU A 207 -73.15 -36.89 75.42
C GLU A 207 -72.42 -37.23 76.73
N LYS A 208 -71.12 -36.89 76.84
CA LYS A 208 -70.36 -37.04 78.08
C LYS A 208 -70.97 -36.28 79.26
N VAL A 209 -71.47 -35.06 79.05
CA VAL A 209 -72.17 -34.30 80.10
C VAL A 209 -73.48 -34.98 80.48
N ASN A 210 -74.23 -35.53 79.53
CA ASN A 210 -75.46 -36.27 79.80
C ASN A 210 -75.18 -37.59 80.53
N ASP A 211 -74.12 -38.30 80.17
CA ASP A 211 -73.63 -39.48 80.87
C ASP A 211 -73.21 -39.12 82.29
N VAL A 212 -72.43 -38.05 82.47
CA VAL A 212 -72.06 -37.54 83.79
C VAL A 212 -73.31 -37.13 84.58
N ALA A 213 -74.31 -36.51 83.98
CA ALA A 213 -75.55 -36.14 84.65
C ALA A 213 -76.39 -37.38 85.02
N SER A 214 -76.41 -38.41 84.16
CA SER A 214 -77.07 -39.70 84.41
C SER A 214 -76.36 -40.44 85.54
N GLU A 215 -75.04 -40.53 85.49
CA GLU A 215 -74.21 -41.05 86.57
C GLU A 215 -74.37 -40.20 87.82
N PHE A 216 -74.49 -38.88 87.75
CA PHE A 216 -74.72 -38.03 88.93
C PHE A 216 -76.10 -38.26 89.53
N ARG A 217 -77.14 -38.55 88.74
CA ARG A 217 -78.46 -38.96 89.25
C ARG A 217 -78.42 -40.35 89.88
N LYS A 218 -77.76 -41.32 89.24
CA LYS A 218 -77.56 -42.67 89.77
C LYS A 218 -76.74 -42.62 91.07
N VAL A 219 -75.63 -41.89 91.05
CA VAL A 219 -74.74 -41.67 92.18
C VAL A 219 -75.46 -40.87 93.25
N SER A 220 -76.23 -39.81 92.98
CA SER A 220 -76.98 -39.08 94.02
C SER A 220 -78.01 -39.98 94.73
N ASN A 221 -78.74 -40.81 93.99
CA ASN A 221 -79.65 -41.82 94.56
C ASN A 221 -78.91 -42.92 95.34
N ARG A 222 -77.71 -43.29 94.88
CA ARG A 222 -76.84 -44.27 95.55
C ARG A 222 -76.08 -43.67 96.73
N GLN A 223 -75.78 -42.37 96.70
CA GLN A 223 -74.98 -41.58 97.64
C GLN A 223 -75.82 -41.24 98.86
N MET A 224 -77.15 -41.03 98.78
CA MET A 224 -77.97 -41.04 100.00
C MET A 224 -77.78 -42.33 100.84
N ALA A 225 -77.50 -43.48 100.21
CA ALA A 225 -77.22 -44.74 100.88
C ALA A 225 -75.70 -45.02 101.12
N GLU A 226 -74.81 -44.46 100.29
CA GLU A 226 -73.36 -44.67 100.36
C GLU A 226 -72.60 -43.55 101.10
N THR A 227 -73.14 -42.35 101.35
CA THR A 227 -72.41 -41.22 102.00
C THR A 227 -71.83 -41.60 103.36
N THR A 228 -72.56 -42.43 104.11
CA THR A 228 -72.15 -42.94 105.42
C THR A 228 -71.04 -44.00 105.33
N ARG A 229 -70.94 -44.70 104.19
CA ARG A 229 -69.95 -45.77 103.94
C ARG A 229 -68.71 -45.25 103.21
N LYS A 230 -68.90 -44.29 102.28
CA LYS A 230 -67.87 -43.68 101.43
C LYS A 230 -66.98 -42.67 102.17
N THR A 231 -67.45 -41.97 103.20
CA THR A 231 -66.59 -41.05 103.97
C THR A 231 -65.39 -41.77 104.62
N ILE A 232 -65.56 -43.06 104.92
CA ILE A 232 -64.53 -43.93 105.52
C ILE A 232 -63.59 -44.53 104.45
N GLU A 233 -64.10 -44.81 103.25
CA GLU A 233 -63.32 -45.38 102.15
C GLU A 233 -62.63 -44.31 101.26
N GLU A 234 -63.22 -43.12 101.11
CA GLU A 234 -62.69 -41.97 100.32
C GLU A 234 -61.43 -41.38 100.97
N ASN A 235 -61.34 -41.34 102.30
CA ASN A 235 -60.11 -40.92 102.99
C ASN A 235 -58.92 -41.85 102.70
N ALA A 236 -59.19 -43.15 102.53
CA ALA A 236 -58.18 -44.15 102.20
C ALA A 236 -57.86 -44.24 100.69
N ALA A 237 -58.79 -43.85 99.82
CA ALA A 237 -58.60 -43.80 98.38
C ALA A 237 -57.94 -42.48 97.92
N LEU A 238 -58.32 -41.34 98.51
CA LEU A 238 -57.71 -40.03 98.25
C LEU A 238 -56.22 -40.03 98.59
N ASN A 239 -55.82 -40.69 99.68
CA ASN A 239 -54.39 -40.86 100.02
C ASN A 239 -53.62 -41.72 99.00
N ARG A 240 -54.25 -42.74 98.39
CA ARG A 240 -53.63 -43.55 97.32
C ARG A 240 -53.56 -42.81 95.99
N GLN A 241 -54.62 -42.05 95.65
CA GLN A 241 -54.66 -41.23 94.44
C GLN A 241 -53.68 -40.05 94.53
N LEU A 242 -53.49 -39.46 95.70
CA LEU A 242 -52.49 -38.42 95.92
C LEU A 242 -51.06 -38.94 95.70
N GLY A 243 -50.76 -40.16 96.13
CA GLY A 243 -49.49 -40.84 95.83
C GLY A 243 -49.29 -41.09 94.33
N SER A 244 -50.29 -41.64 93.64
CA SER A 244 -50.22 -41.88 92.18
C SER A 244 -50.15 -40.58 91.37
N LEU A 245 -50.84 -39.52 91.81
CA LEU A 245 -50.76 -38.20 91.17
C LEU A 245 -49.38 -37.58 91.38
N SER A 246 -48.78 -37.76 92.56
CA SER A 246 -47.42 -37.30 92.86
C SER A 246 -46.38 -38.01 92.00
N GLU A 247 -46.51 -39.33 91.81
CA GLU A 247 -45.65 -40.10 90.88
C GLU A 247 -45.80 -39.63 89.42
N LYS A 248 -47.02 -39.34 88.98
CA LYS A 248 -47.26 -38.78 87.62
C LYS A 248 -46.69 -37.38 87.48
N ILE A 249 -46.80 -36.54 88.51
CA ILE A 249 -46.21 -35.19 88.53
C ILE A 249 -44.68 -35.30 88.46
N THR A 250 -44.06 -36.21 89.24
CA THR A 250 -42.62 -36.44 89.14
C THR A 250 -42.20 -36.97 87.77
N GLY A 251 -42.97 -37.90 87.18
CA GLY A 251 -42.71 -38.39 85.82
C GLY A 251 -42.82 -37.30 84.75
N LEU A 252 -43.83 -36.43 84.84
CA LEU A 252 -43.98 -35.28 83.94
C LEU A 252 -42.87 -34.25 84.13
N ILE A 253 -42.38 -34.04 85.36
CA ILE A 253 -41.21 -33.20 85.62
C ILE A 253 -39.97 -33.79 84.96
N GLU A 254 -39.73 -35.10 85.12
CA GLU A 254 -38.62 -35.79 84.47
C GLU A 254 -38.71 -35.76 82.94
N GLU A 255 -39.90 -35.93 82.36
CA GLU A 255 -40.13 -35.79 80.91
C GLU A 255 -39.91 -34.36 80.44
N ASN A 256 -40.39 -33.37 81.20
CA ASN A 256 -40.16 -31.96 80.90
C ASN A 256 -38.66 -31.60 80.94
N ASP A 257 -37.94 -32.13 81.93
CA ASP A 257 -36.49 -31.95 82.04
C ASP A 257 -35.74 -32.65 80.89
N LYS A 258 -36.19 -33.85 80.47
CA LYS A 258 -35.66 -34.54 79.27
C LYS A 258 -35.94 -33.76 77.98
N VAL A 259 -37.12 -33.18 77.83
CA VAL A 259 -37.48 -32.35 76.68
C VAL A 259 -36.66 -31.06 76.67
N LYS A 260 -36.52 -30.38 77.81
CA LYS A 260 -35.65 -29.21 77.96
C LYS A 260 -34.17 -29.52 77.69
N ALA A 261 -33.70 -30.70 78.09
CA ALA A 261 -32.36 -31.15 77.77
C ALA A 261 -32.17 -31.35 76.26
N LYS A 262 -33.13 -32.00 75.59
CA LYS A 262 -33.14 -32.16 74.12
C LYS A 262 -33.25 -30.83 73.38
N GLU A 263 -34.08 -29.91 73.86
CA GLU A 263 -34.23 -28.57 73.29
C GLU A 263 -32.91 -27.79 73.38
N LYS A 264 -32.23 -27.83 74.53
CA LYS A 264 -30.91 -27.23 74.70
C LYS A 264 -29.84 -27.89 73.80
N GLU A 265 -29.93 -29.20 73.59
CA GLU A 265 -29.03 -29.91 72.69
C GLU A 265 -29.27 -29.52 71.23
N GLN A 266 -30.53 -29.46 70.79
CA GLN A 266 -30.92 -28.99 69.47
C GLN A 266 -30.56 -27.51 69.24
N GLN A 267 -30.72 -26.64 70.25
CA GLN A 267 -30.27 -25.25 70.16
C GLN A 267 -28.76 -25.14 69.95
N ARG A 268 -27.96 -25.95 70.66
CA ARG A 268 -26.50 -26.01 70.42
C ARG A 268 -26.17 -26.56 69.03
N GLU A 269 -26.90 -27.57 68.56
CA GLU A 269 -26.72 -28.12 67.21
C GLU A 269 -27.02 -27.08 66.13
N ILE A 270 -28.09 -26.29 66.30
CA ILE A 270 -28.43 -25.17 65.42
C ILE A 270 -27.33 -24.11 65.46
N GLU A 271 -26.86 -23.68 66.64
CA GLU A 271 -25.77 -22.71 66.76
C GLU A 271 -24.49 -23.17 66.05
N VAL A 272 -24.15 -24.46 66.17
CA VAL A 272 -23.01 -25.06 65.47
C VAL A 272 -23.24 -25.06 63.96
N LEU A 273 -24.43 -25.47 63.49
CA LEU A 273 -24.76 -25.48 62.06
C LEU A 273 -24.75 -24.07 61.45
N GLU A 274 -25.29 -23.07 62.14
CA GLU A 274 -25.24 -21.67 61.71
C GLU A 274 -23.80 -21.13 61.64
N SER A 275 -22.95 -21.54 62.60
CA SER A 275 -21.52 -21.17 62.57
C SER A 275 -20.81 -21.77 61.36
N ILE A 276 -21.10 -23.03 61.03
CA ILE A 276 -20.57 -23.73 59.86
C ILE A 276 -21.08 -23.08 58.57
N GLU A 277 -22.36 -22.74 58.50
CA GLU A 277 -22.94 -22.04 57.34
C GLU A 277 -22.25 -20.69 57.10
N LYS A 278 -22.07 -19.88 58.14
CA LYS A 278 -21.35 -18.60 58.07
C LYS A 278 -19.91 -18.79 57.58
N GLU A 279 -19.21 -19.81 58.08
CA GLU A 279 -17.86 -20.14 57.59
C GLU A 279 -17.87 -20.58 56.13
N MET A 280 -18.85 -21.39 55.70
CA MET A 280 -18.97 -21.87 54.33
C MET A 280 -19.30 -20.73 53.36
N LEU A 281 -20.16 -19.80 53.76
CA LEU A 281 -20.44 -18.59 52.99
C LEU A 281 -19.21 -17.69 52.88
N ALA A 282 -18.46 -17.51 53.98
CA ALA A 282 -17.20 -16.76 53.96
C ALA A 282 -16.14 -17.41 53.06
N LYS A 283 -15.99 -18.74 53.12
CA LYS A 283 -15.11 -19.52 52.23
C LYS A 283 -15.55 -19.39 50.77
N THR A 284 -16.84 -19.51 50.49
CA THR A 284 -17.40 -19.37 49.13
C THR A 284 -17.22 -17.96 48.58
N ALA A 285 -17.44 -16.93 49.40
CA ALA A 285 -17.20 -15.54 49.03
C ALA A 285 -15.71 -15.28 48.74
N ASN A 286 -14.80 -15.85 49.54
CA ASN A 286 -13.37 -15.75 49.29
C ASN A 286 -12.96 -16.51 48.02
N SER A 287 -13.50 -17.71 47.78
CA SER A 287 -13.30 -18.46 46.53
C SER A 287 -13.83 -17.70 45.31
N LEU A 288 -14.96 -17.00 45.42
CA LEU A 288 -15.47 -16.15 44.35
C LEU A 288 -14.57 -14.93 44.10
N LYS A 289 -14.01 -14.33 45.15
CA LYS A 289 -13.02 -13.25 45.03
C LYS A 289 -11.75 -13.73 44.33
N THR A 290 -11.23 -14.92 44.69
CA THR A 290 -10.05 -15.49 44.01
C THR A 290 -10.35 -15.84 42.56
N ILE A 291 -11.52 -16.42 42.26
CA ILE A 291 -11.96 -16.67 40.88
C ILE A 291 -12.04 -15.38 40.08
N ARG A 292 -12.61 -14.30 40.64
CA ARG A 292 -12.66 -12.98 39.98
C ARG A 292 -11.27 -12.43 39.71
N SER A 293 -10.39 -12.46 40.72
CA SER A 293 -9.00 -12.03 40.56
C SER A 293 -8.25 -12.86 39.51
N LEU A 294 -8.46 -14.18 39.45
CA LEU A 294 -7.88 -15.04 38.42
C LEU A 294 -8.46 -14.74 37.03
N ALA A 295 -9.77 -14.46 36.93
CA ALA A 295 -10.40 -14.06 35.68
C ALA A 295 -9.87 -12.72 35.18
N ASP A 296 -9.61 -11.76 36.07
CA ASP A 296 -9.00 -10.48 35.71
C ASP A 296 -7.56 -10.69 35.22
N VAL A 297 -6.76 -11.51 35.91
CA VAL A 297 -5.40 -11.89 35.45
C VAL A 297 -5.43 -12.61 34.10
N CYS A 298 -6.42 -13.46 33.84
CA CYS A 298 -6.60 -14.08 32.53
C CYS A 298 -6.88 -13.04 31.44
N ARG A 299 -7.80 -12.09 31.68
CA ARG A 299 -8.08 -11.01 30.73
C ARG A 299 -6.85 -10.15 30.48
N ASP A 300 -6.12 -9.77 31.54
CA ASP A 300 -4.87 -9.01 31.40
C ASP A 300 -3.85 -9.77 30.57
N ARG A 301 -3.72 -11.09 30.78
CA ARG A 301 -2.82 -11.92 29.98
C ARG A 301 -3.27 -12.08 28.53
N ASP A 302 -4.57 -12.15 28.27
CA ASP A 302 -5.11 -12.18 26.90
C ASP A 302 -4.83 -10.84 26.19
N THR A 303 -4.97 -9.70 26.88
CA THR A 303 -4.58 -8.39 26.31
C THR A 303 -3.08 -8.32 26.04
N GLN A 304 -2.24 -8.86 26.93
CA GLN A 304 -0.80 -8.94 26.69
C GLN A 304 -0.46 -9.85 25.50
N LEU A 305 -1.20 -10.94 25.28
CA LEU A 305 -1.01 -11.81 24.11
C LEU A 305 -1.37 -11.07 22.82
N ILE A 306 -2.48 -10.35 22.79
CA ILE A 306 -2.86 -9.50 21.64
C ILE A 306 -1.77 -8.48 21.36
N ASP A 307 -1.30 -7.75 22.39
CA ASP A 307 -0.23 -6.78 22.22
C ASP A 307 1.13 -7.42 21.80
N MET A 308 1.37 -8.69 22.13
CA MET A 308 2.56 -9.42 21.67
C MET A 308 2.41 -9.88 20.22
N GLU A 309 1.22 -10.32 19.82
CA GLU A 309 0.89 -10.69 18.44
C GLU A 309 0.99 -9.46 17.52
N GLU A 310 0.40 -8.32 17.90
CA GLU A 310 0.52 -7.07 17.14
C GLU A 310 1.99 -6.61 17.00
N ARG A 311 2.79 -6.77 18.07
CA ARG A 311 4.23 -6.48 18.02
C ARG A 311 4.99 -7.48 17.13
N ALA A 312 4.59 -8.74 17.10
CA ALA A 312 5.19 -9.75 16.23
C ALA A 312 4.86 -9.46 14.76
N GLU A 313 3.61 -9.14 14.43
CA GLU A 313 3.20 -8.73 13.09
C GLU A 313 3.92 -7.46 12.62
N ALA A 314 4.03 -6.45 13.50
CA ALA A 314 4.82 -5.26 13.22
C ALA A 314 6.32 -5.60 13.03
N GLY A 315 6.85 -6.53 13.82
CA GLY A 315 8.21 -7.06 13.68
C GLY A 315 8.44 -7.75 12.34
N ASP A 316 7.51 -8.60 11.90
CA ASP A 316 7.57 -9.29 10.60
C ASP A 316 7.50 -8.30 9.43
N SER A 317 6.66 -7.26 9.53
CA SER A 317 6.60 -6.19 8.54
C SER A 317 7.94 -5.44 8.44
N VAL A 318 8.51 -5.03 9.57
CA VAL A 318 9.80 -4.34 9.62
C VAL A 318 10.94 -5.26 9.15
N GLN A 319 10.90 -6.55 9.45
CA GLN A 319 11.87 -7.52 8.97
C GLN A 319 11.77 -7.72 7.45
N SER A 320 10.55 -7.72 6.88
CA SER A 320 10.33 -7.76 5.44
C SER A 320 10.89 -6.51 4.75
N GLU A 321 10.62 -5.32 5.30
CA GLU A 321 11.21 -4.07 4.83
C GLU A 321 12.74 -4.08 4.93
N HIS A 322 13.31 -4.54 6.04
CA HIS A 322 14.76 -4.69 6.19
C HIS A 322 15.35 -5.70 5.21
N SER A 323 14.66 -6.80 4.90
CA SER A 323 15.09 -7.76 3.88
C SER A 323 15.08 -7.15 2.48
N LEU A 324 14.06 -6.35 2.14
CA LEU A 324 13.96 -5.66 0.86
C LEU A 324 15.04 -4.58 0.71
N LEU A 325 15.23 -3.76 1.75
CA LEU A 325 16.28 -2.75 1.80
C LEU A 325 17.67 -3.40 1.77
N GLY A 326 17.85 -4.55 2.44
CA GLY A 326 19.07 -5.35 2.39
C GLY A 326 19.38 -5.83 0.97
N ALA A 327 18.39 -6.42 0.29
CA ALA A 327 18.53 -6.84 -1.10
C ALA A 327 18.83 -5.66 -2.05
N GLN A 328 18.20 -4.50 -1.81
CA GLN A 328 18.47 -3.29 -2.58
C GLN A 328 19.88 -2.74 -2.33
N ALA A 329 20.34 -2.73 -1.08
CA ALA A 329 21.68 -2.30 -0.71
C ALA A 329 22.76 -3.25 -1.27
N GLU A 330 22.50 -4.56 -1.27
CA GLU A 330 23.36 -5.57 -1.90
C GLU A 330 23.43 -5.37 -3.42
N SER A 331 22.29 -5.13 -4.09
CA SER A 331 22.24 -4.82 -5.52
C SER A 331 23.03 -3.56 -5.86
N GLN A 332 22.82 -2.48 -5.10
CA GLN A 332 23.57 -1.23 -5.25
C GLN A 332 25.06 -1.42 -4.97
N SER A 333 25.43 -2.22 -3.98
CA SER A 333 26.83 -2.54 -3.70
C SER A 333 27.46 -3.34 -4.84
N GLN A 334 26.72 -4.30 -5.43
CA GLN A 334 27.20 -5.06 -6.59
C GLN A 334 27.40 -4.16 -7.82
N GLU A 335 26.46 -3.25 -8.08
CA GLU A 335 26.59 -2.23 -9.14
C GLU A 335 27.78 -1.31 -8.89
N LEU A 336 27.98 -0.82 -7.67
CA LEU A 336 29.14 0.00 -7.30
C LEU A 336 30.45 -0.77 -7.48
N VAL A 337 30.50 -2.05 -7.12
CA VAL A 337 31.68 -2.90 -7.35
C VAL A 337 31.93 -3.09 -8.83
N ALA A 338 30.89 -3.37 -9.63
CA ALA A 338 31.00 -3.49 -11.09
C ALA A 338 31.56 -2.19 -11.70
N MET A 339 30.96 -1.04 -11.38
CA MET A 339 31.43 0.28 -11.82
C MET A 339 32.87 0.56 -11.36
N ARG A 340 33.24 0.16 -10.14
CA ARG A 340 34.61 0.29 -9.63
C ARG A 340 35.59 -0.59 -10.42
N THR A 341 35.20 -1.81 -10.78
CA THR A 341 36.04 -2.68 -11.62
C THR A 341 36.17 -2.14 -13.05
N GLU A 342 35.09 -1.61 -13.62
CA GLU A 342 35.10 -0.97 -14.95
C GLU A 342 36.00 0.26 -14.97
N THR A 343 35.87 1.15 -13.99
CA THR A 343 36.75 2.32 -13.86
C THR A 343 38.21 1.92 -13.63
N SER A 344 38.48 0.89 -12.82
CA SER A 344 39.83 0.34 -12.68
C SER A 344 40.38 -0.20 -14.01
N ASN A 345 39.56 -0.89 -14.81
CA ASN A 345 39.97 -1.38 -16.13
C ASN A 345 40.21 -0.23 -17.11
N GLN A 346 39.38 0.82 -17.07
CA GLN A 346 39.59 2.02 -17.88
C GLN A 346 40.89 2.72 -17.48
N LEU A 347 41.21 2.81 -16.18
CA LEU A 347 42.47 3.38 -15.71
C LEU A 347 43.67 2.56 -16.19
N THR A 348 43.63 1.23 -16.12
CA THR A 348 44.74 0.39 -16.62
C THR A 348 44.90 0.49 -18.14
N GLU A 349 43.81 0.60 -18.89
CA GLU A 349 43.87 0.88 -20.34
C GLU A 349 44.42 2.27 -20.64
N LEU A 350 44.05 3.30 -19.86
CA LEU A 350 44.63 4.63 -19.99
C LEU A 350 46.13 4.64 -19.70
N ASP A 351 46.58 3.94 -18.66
CA ASP A 351 48.00 3.78 -18.35
C ASP A 351 48.74 3.06 -19.48
N ARG A 352 48.16 1.99 -20.02
CA ARG A 352 48.70 1.27 -21.18
C ARG A 352 48.82 2.18 -22.41
N LEU A 353 47.78 2.95 -22.71
CA LEU A 353 47.79 3.92 -23.82
C LEU A 353 48.83 5.02 -23.59
N ALA A 354 48.98 5.50 -22.36
CA ALA A 354 49.99 6.48 -21.98
C ALA A 354 51.41 5.92 -22.14
N GLU A 355 51.64 4.64 -21.80
CA GLU A 355 52.91 3.97 -22.05
C GLU A 355 53.21 3.83 -23.55
N LEU A 356 52.22 3.42 -24.36
CA LEU A 356 52.37 3.36 -25.82
C LEU A 356 52.65 4.76 -26.40
N ALA A 357 51.99 5.80 -25.91
CA ALA A 357 52.27 7.19 -26.30
C ALA A 357 53.70 7.61 -25.90
N ARG A 358 54.17 7.22 -24.71
CA ARG A 358 55.57 7.48 -24.29
C ARG A 358 56.57 6.72 -25.16
N GLN A 359 56.29 5.46 -25.52
CA GLN A 359 57.15 4.65 -26.38
C GLN A 359 57.22 5.24 -27.79
N THR A 360 56.08 5.57 -28.39
CA THR A 360 56.03 6.23 -29.71
C THR A 360 56.74 7.58 -29.68
N ALA A 361 56.55 8.41 -28.64
CA ALA A 361 57.28 9.66 -28.47
C ALA A 361 58.80 9.45 -28.32
N ARG A 362 59.25 8.40 -27.62
CA ARG A 362 60.68 8.03 -27.52
C ARG A 362 61.25 7.62 -28.88
N ILE A 363 60.52 6.80 -29.64
CA ILE A 363 60.90 6.40 -31.00
C ILE A 363 60.96 7.64 -31.90
N HIS A 364 59.95 8.49 -31.85
CA HIS A 364 59.90 9.73 -32.65
C HIS A 364 61.07 10.67 -32.30
N ARG A 365 61.40 10.86 -31.01
CA ARG A 365 62.58 11.64 -30.59
C ARG A 365 63.90 11.01 -31.03
N ARG A 366 64.02 9.67 -31.00
CA ARG A 366 65.20 8.95 -31.53
C ARG A 366 65.32 9.17 -33.03
N PHE A 367 64.22 9.02 -33.76
CA PHE A 367 64.14 9.27 -35.19
C PHE A 367 64.50 10.71 -35.55
N GLN A 368 63.92 11.71 -34.87
CA GLN A 368 64.28 13.13 -35.07
C GLN A 368 65.76 13.41 -34.79
N ARG A 369 66.35 12.80 -33.76
CA ARG A 369 67.79 12.92 -33.49
C ARG A 369 68.62 12.32 -34.62
N LEU A 370 68.25 11.14 -35.11
CA LEU A 370 68.93 10.50 -36.23
C LEU A 370 68.80 11.35 -37.50
N LEU A 371 67.62 11.89 -37.79
CA LEU A 371 67.38 12.78 -38.93
C LEU A 371 68.27 14.02 -38.86
N ARG A 372 68.37 14.67 -37.68
CA ARG A 372 69.27 15.81 -37.47
C ARG A 372 70.75 15.42 -37.58
N GLN A 373 71.14 14.23 -37.15
CA GLN A 373 72.51 13.73 -37.32
C GLN A 373 72.83 13.43 -38.78
N SER A 374 71.89 12.84 -39.52
CA SER A 374 72.01 12.64 -40.97
C SER A 374 72.07 13.98 -41.70
N GLU A 375 71.22 14.94 -41.35
CA GLU A 375 71.25 16.31 -41.89
C GLU A 375 72.61 16.98 -41.66
N ARG A 376 73.13 16.95 -40.43
CA ARG A 376 74.46 17.47 -40.10
C ARG A 376 75.57 16.76 -40.85
N ALA A 377 75.57 15.43 -40.87
CA ALA A 377 76.63 14.68 -41.53
C ALA A 377 76.60 14.83 -43.05
N VAL A 378 75.42 15.03 -43.64
CA VAL A 378 75.28 15.39 -45.06
C VAL A 378 75.78 16.82 -45.29
N SER A 379 75.40 17.79 -44.46
CA SER A 379 75.95 19.16 -44.51
C SER A 379 77.47 19.20 -44.33
N ASP A 380 78.01 18.43 -43.38
CA ASP A 380 79.45 18.30 -43.14
C ASP A 380 80.14 17.67 -44.36
N ALA A 381 79.60 16.57 -44.90
CA ALA A 381 80.13 15.93 -46.11
C ALA A 381 80.15 16.90 -47.31
N PHE A 382 79.06 17.65 -47.51
CA PHE A 382 79.01 18.69 -48.55
C PHE A 382 79.95 19.86 -48.29
N SER A 383 80.20 20.26 -47.03
CA SER A 383 81.17 21.31 -46.70
C SER A 383 82.62 20.86 -46.90
N THR A 384 82.93 19.56 -46.70
CA THR A 384 84.25 18.96 -46.94
C THR A 384 84.52 18.62 -48.41
N LEU A 385 83.55 18.84 -49.29
CA LEU A 385 83.63 18.62 -50.74
C LEU A 385 84.21 19.82 -51.50
N THR A 386 84.64 20.89 -50.80
CA THR A 386 85.54 21.89 -51.37
C THR A 386 86.97 21.36 -51.26
N PRO A 387 87.58 20.89 -52.35
CA PRO A 387 88.99 20.53 -52.33
C PRO A 387 89.80 21.82 -52.15
N ASP A 388 90.47 21.98 -51.01
CA ASP A 388 91.59 22.91 -50.92
C ASP A 388 92.70 22.35 -51.82
N GLU A 389 93.21 23.20 -52.71
CA GLU A 389 94.09 22.87 -53.84
C GLU A 389 95.47 22.31 -53.44
N GLU A 390 95.70 22.08 -52.15
CA GLU A 390 96.94 21.58 -51.55
C GLU A 390 96.80 20.23 -50.84
N MET A 391 95.70 19.49 -51.06
CA MET A 391 95.51 18.17 -50.46
C MET A 391 96.31 17.09 -51.21
N THR A 392 97.28 16.46 -50.54
CA THR A 392 98.05 15.35 -51.11
C THR A 392 97.17 14.10 -51.32
N GLU A 393 97.51 13.24 -52.29
CA GLU A 393 96.69 12.06 -52.66
C GLU A 393 96.43 11.12 -51.46
N ALA A 394 97.40 11.03 -50.53
CA ALA A 394 97.24 10.30 -49.27
C ALA A 394 96.16 10.93 -48.37
N GLU A 395 96.11 12.26 -48.27
CA GLU A 395 95.14 12.98 -47.45
C GLU A 395 93.73 12.94 -48.06
N ALA A 396 93.62 13.00 -49.39
CA ALA A 396 92.35 12.83 -50.11
C ALA A 396 91.78 11.40 -49.92
N VAL A 397 92.62 10.37 -49.94
CA VAL A 397 92.21 8.98 -49.65
C VAL A 397 91.78 8.83 -48.19
N ILE A 398 92.50 9.45 -47.25
CA ILE A 398 92.12 9.45 -45.83
C ILE A 398 90.79 10.16 -45.62
N LEU A 399 90.55 11.30 -46.27
CA LEU A 399 89.30 12.04 -46.18
C LEU A 399 88.12 11.25 -46.77
N ARG A 400 88.30 10.66 -47.96
CA ARG A 400 87.28 9.80 -48.60
C ARG A 400 86.99 8.56 -47.75
N ARG A 401 88.01 7.98 -47.11
CA ARG A 401 87.84 6.84 -46.20
C ARG A 401 87.10 7.26 -44.93
N LYS A 402 87.41 8.42 -44.34
CA LYS A 402 86.67 9.00 -43.20
C LYS A 402 85.21 9.28 -43.56
N MET A 403 84.94 9.83 -44.75
CA MET A 403 83.59 10.07 -45.25
C MET A 403 82.80 8.77 -45.45
N LEU A 404 83.39 7.78 -46.15
CA LEU A 404 82.76 6.47 -46.33
C LEU A 404 82.49 5.78 -44.99
N VAL A 405 83.40 5.91 -44.02
CA VAL A 405 83.18 5.41 -42.65
C VAL A 405 82.02 6.13 -41.99
N SER A 406 81.95 7.47 -42.07
CA SER A 406 80.83 8.24 -41.49
C SER A 406 79.47 7.93 -42.14
N LEU A 407 79.43 7.73 -43.47
CA LEU A 407 78.22 7.33 -44.20
C LEU A 407 77.82 5.88 -43.89
N LEU A 408 78.79 4.97 -43.73
CA LEU A 408 78.55 3.59 -43.33
C LEU A 408 78.04 3.52 -41.88
N GLU A 409 78.54 4.36 -40.99
CA GLU A 409 78.05 4.48 -39.61
C GLU A 409 76.60 4.99 -39.56
N LEU A 410 76.26 6.00 -40.37
CA LEU A 410 74.86 6.46 -40.50
C LEU A 410 73.93 5.36 -41.02
N LEU A 411 74.39 4.55 -41.98
CA LEU A 411 73.62 3.43 -42.53
C LEU A 411 73.42 2.31 -41.50
N HIS A 412 74.45 2.00 -40.71
CA HIS A 412 74.32 1.08 -39.57
C HIS A 412 73.34 1.63 -38.51
N MET A 413 73.37 2.93 -38.24
CA MET A 413 72.44 3.56 -37.30
C MET A 413 71.00 3.58 -37.83
N ALA A 414 70.79 3.79 -39.13
CA ALA A 414 69.47 3.73 -39.78
C ALA A 414 68.89 2.31 -39.79
N ALA A 415 69.70 1.31 -40.13
CA ALA A 415 69.31 -0.11 -40.10
C ALA A 415 68.93 -0.57 -38.68
N ARG A 416 69.66 -0.12 -37.64
CA ARG A 416 69.33 -0.40 -36.23
C ARG A 416 67.99 0.19 -35.77
N VAL A 417 67.50 1.23 -36.43
CA VAL A 417 66.18 1.85 -36.18
C VAL A 417 65.10 1.26 -37.10
N GLY A 418 65.46 0.33 -37.99
CA GLY A 418 64.53 -0.39 -38.88
C GLY A 418 64.21 0.33 -40.18
N LEU A 419 65.04 1.29 -40.60
CA LEU A 419 64.86 2.06 -41.83
C LEU A 419 65.99 1.73 -42.82
N GLY A 420 65.65 0.97 -43.86
CA GLY A 420 66.58 0.56 -44.93
C GLY A 420 67.31 -0.76 -44.65
N PRO A 421 67.91 -1.38 -45.68
CA PRO A 421 68.59 -2.66 -45.57
C PRO A 421 69.86 -2.57 -44.72
N GLU A 422 70.10 -3.58 -43.89
CA GLU A 422 71.31 -3.66 -43.06
C GLU A 422 72.56 -3.69 -43.95
N PRO A 423 73.64 -2.96 -43.64
CA PRO A 423 74.82 -2.86 -44.52
C PRO A 423 75.52 -4.20 -44.80
N ALA A 424 75.31 -5.23 -43.98
CA ALA A 424 75.77 -6.61 -44.25
C ALA A 424 74.98 -7.33 -45.37
N SER A 425 73.79 -6.83 -45.72
CA SER A 425 72.98 -7.33 -46.84
C SER A 425 73.36 -6.72 -48.20
N LEU A 426 74.20 -5.67 -48.20
CA LEU A 426 74.83 -5.12 -49.40
C LEU A 426 76.02 -6.01 -49.80
N GLY A 427 75.76 -7.05 -50.63
CA GLY A 427 76.81 -7.88 -51.23
C GLY A 427 76.60 -9.40 -51.18
N ARG A 428 75.47 -9.93 -50.67
CA ARG A 428 75.17 -11.37 -50.70
C ARG A 428 74.25 -11.72 -51.88
N ALA A 429 74.84 -12.16 -52.99
CA ALA A 429 74.13 -12.81 -54.09
C ALA A 429 73.98 -14.31 -53.82
N GLY A 430 72.76 -14.83 -53.98
CA GLY A 430 72.50 -16.26 -54.20
C GLY A 430 72.18 -17.12 -52.96
N GLN A 431 70.90 -17.18 -52.56
CA GLN A 431 70.03 -18.37 -52.73
C GLN A 431 68.66 -18.15 -52.04
N PRO A 432 67.58 -18.77 -52.55
CA PRO A 432 66.20 -18.37 -52.30
C PRO A 432 65.59 -19.10 -51.09
N GLY A 433 64.82 -18.38 -50.28
CA GLY A 433 64.07 -18.95 -49.16
C GLY A 433 63.15 -17.93 -48.51
N THR A 434 61.88 -17.95 -48.94
CA THR A 434 60.67 -17.62 -48.15
C THR A 434 60.70 -16.34 -47.30
N VAL A 435 60.22 -15.23 -47.88
CA VAL A 435 59.76 -14.06 -47.13
C VAL A 435 58.34 -14.34 -46.63
N GLU A 436 58.26 -14.99 -45.47
CA GLU A 436 56.99 -15.15 -44.76
C GLU A 436 56.62 -13.82 -44.09
N ARG A 437 55.67 -13.09 -44.68
CA ARG A 437 54.98 -11.98 -44.03
C ARG A 437 53.94 -12.56 -43.08
N LYS A 438 54.06 -12.31 -41.77
CA LYS A 438 52.92 -12.29 -40.82
C LYS A 438 53.32 -11.58 -39.51
N PRO A 439 52.33 -11.11 -38.72
CA PRO A 439 52.15 -9.70 -38.43
C PRO A 439 52.66 -9.31 -37.05
N LEU A 440 52.88 -8.00 -36.88
CA LEU A 440 53.05 -7.34 -35.59
C LEU A 440 51.75 -7.51 -34.77
N ARG A 441 51.71 -8.52 -33.90
CA ARG A 441 50.74 -8.61 -32.81
C ARG A 441 51.43 -8.13 -31.54
N ALA A 442 51.08 -6.92 -31.12
CA ALA A 442 51.58 -6.32 -29.91
C ALA A 442 51.14 -7.13 -28.68
N SER A 443 52.11 -7.31 -27.80
CA SER A 443 52.03 -7.74 -26.42
C SER A 443 51.00 -6.95 -25.59
N SER A 444 50.22 -7.68 -24.79
CA SER A 444 49.99 -7.34 -23.38
C SER A 444 50.33 -8.55 -22.52
N ALA A 445 51.51 -8.48 -21.92
CA ALA A 445 51.75 -8.86 -20.53
C ALA A 445 51.11 -7.74 -19.65
N SER A 446 50.73 -7.90 -18.40
CA SER A 446 50.70 -9.00 -17.45
C SER A 446 50.22 -8.40 -16.12
N GLY A 447 49.59 -9.21 -15.28
CA GLY A 447 49.82 -9.13 -13.84
C GLY A 447 48.63 -8.68 -13.01
N GLY A 448 48.29 -9.50 -12.00
CA GLY A 448 47.47 -9.05 -10.88
C GLY A 448 46.56 -10.10 -10.24
N ALA A 449 47.07 -11.27 -9.87
CA ALA A 449 46.62 -11.96 -8.65
C ALA A 449 47.45 -11.37 -7.46
N PRO A 450 47.14 -11.59 -6.15
CA PRO A 450 46.42 -12.75 -5.61
C PRO A 450 45.60 -12.59 -4.29
N SER A 451 45.00 -13.72 -3.91
CA SER A 451 44.82 -14.29 -2.56
C SER A 451 43.86 -13.67 -1.52
N SER A 452 42.91 -14.51 -1.08
CA SER A 452 42.88 -15.14 0.26
C SER A 452 41.81 -16.25 0.24
N ALA A 453 42.16 -17.54 0.33
CA ALA A 453 42.49 -18.31 1.53
C ALA A 453 41.26 -18.61 2.43
N GLY A 454 40.94 -19.89 2.65
CA GLY A 454 39.91 -20.28 3.62
C GLY A 454 39.40 -21.74 3.58
N LYS A 455 40.33 -22.69 3.74
CA LYS A 455 40.18 -24.12 4.11
C LYS A 455 38.77 -24.65 4.47
N ARG A 456 38.37 -25.70 3.76
CA ARG A 456 37.44 -26.76 4.21
C ARG A 456 38.23 -28.02 4.60
N GLY A 457 37.82 -28.64 5.71
CA GLY A 457 38.11 -30.04 6.06
C GLY A 457 38.79 -30.26 7.41
N SER A 458 38.11 -30.93 8.35
CA SER A 458 38.42 -32.33 8.74
C SER A 458 37.88 -32.70 10.14
N GLY A 459 37.40 -33.95 10.25
CA GLY A 459 37.03 -34.67 11.47
C GLY A 459 35.52 -34.89 11.57
N GLY A 460 34.92 -36.05 11.30
CA GLY A 460 35.43 -37.42 11.22
C GLY A 460 34.80 -38.26 12.34
N GLY A 461 34.06 -39.31 11.99
CA GLY A 461 33.88 -40.49 12.85
C GLY A 461 32.53 -40.70 13.55
N LEU A 462 31.56 -41.26 12.80
CA LEU A 462 30.97 -42.59 13.04
C LEU A 462 30.42 -43.03 14.43
N VAL A 463 29.14 -43.44 14.37
CA VAL A 463 28.52 -44.67 14.94
C VAL A 463 27.77 -44.56 16.28
N SER A 464 26.44 -44.79 16.15
CA SER A 464 25.55 -45.64 16.97
C SER A 464 25.81 -45.74 18.47
N GLU A 465 24.86 -45.31 19.29
CA GLU A 465 24.05 -46.22 20.10
C GLU A 465 22.91 -45.50 20.82
N ARG A 466 21.86 -46.28 21.05
CA ARG A 466 20.69 -46.03 21.90
C ARG A 466 21.08 -45.35 23.22
N LEU A 467 20.22 -44.45 23.70
CA LEU A 467 19.57 -44.59 25.01
C LEU A 467 18.62 -43.42 25.29
N SER A 468 17.37 -43.79 25.56
CA SER A 468 16.48 -43.20 26.56
C SER A 468 15.77 -41.90 26.23
N GLU A 469 14.66 -42.07 25.50
CA GLU A 469 13.38 -41.58 26.01
C GLU A 469 13.14 -42.07 27.44
N LEU A 470 12.81 -41.15 28.34
CA LEU A 470 12.05 -41.36 29.57
C LEU A 470 11.28 -40.05 29.79
N GLY A 471 9.97 -40.01 29.98
CA GLY A 471 9.00 -41.07 30.19
C GLY A 471 7.76 -40.42 30.79
N LEU A 472 6.58 -40.92 30.39
CA LEU A 472 5.27 -40.58 30.94
C LEU A 472 5.14 -40.94 32.44
N ALA A 473 4.07 -40.40 33.05
CA ALA A 473 3.45 -40.76 34.34
C ALA A 473 3.06 -42.27 34.44
N PRO A 474 2.21 -42.78 35.38
CA PRO A 474 1.78 -42.40 36.75
C PRO A 474 1.82 -43.61 37.75
N ALA A 475 1.15 -43.50 38.91
CA ALA A 475 0.35 -44.55 39.61
C ALA A 475 0.70 -44.96 41.07
N ALA A 476 -0.34 -44.81 41.92
CA ALA A 476 -0.90 -45.78 42.88
C ALA A 476 -0.06 -46.46 43.99
N ALA A 477 -0.52 -46.16 45.22
CA ALA A 477 -0.92 -47.09 46.29
C ALA A 477 0.07 -48.02 47.02
N ALA A 478 -0.04 -47.93 48.36
CA ALA A 478 0.14 -48.95 49.40
C ALA A 478 1.57 -49.27 49.90
N THR A 479 1.87 -49.02 51.18
CA THR A 479 1.66 -49.97 52.30
C THR A 479 2.52 -49.60 53.55
N LYS A 480 1.84 -49.46 54.70
CA LYS A 480 2.18 -49.70 56.13
C LYS A 480 3.63 -49.67 56.71
N ARG A 481 3.61 -49.30 58.02
CA ARG A 481 4.53 -49.60 59.15
C ARG A 481 5.58 -48.51 59.42
N SER A 482 5.95 -48.12 60.65
CA SER A 482 5.57 -48.49 62.03
C SER A 482 6.42 -47.65 63.03
N GLY A 483 5.91 -47.40 64.24
CA GLY A 483 6.67 -46.99 65.45
C GLY A 483 6.75 -45.47 65.64
N GLY A 484 6.28 -44.85 66.73
CA GLY A 484 6.35 -45.20 68.16
C GLY A 484 7.52 -44.42 68.78
N GLY A 485 7.40 -43.60 69.83
CA GLY A 485 6.31 -43.26 70.74
C GLY A 485 6.80 -42.25 71.80
N GLY A 486 5.95 -42.02 72.82
CA GLY A 486 6.29 -41.47 74.15
C GLY A 486 6.64 -39.98 74.19
N GLY A 487 6.08 -39.13 75.04
CA GLY A 487 5.43 -39.30 76.34
C GLY A 487 5.95 -38.16 77.25
N GLY A 488 5.14 -37.68 78.20
CA GLY A 488 5.67 -36.88 79.31
C GLY A 488 4.83 -35.66 79.71
N VAL A 489 3.95 -35.89 80.68
CA VAL A 489 3.19 -34.92 81.46
C VAL A 489 4.07 -34.40 82.61
N SER A 490 3.86 -33.16 83.08
CA SER A 490 3.56 -32.85 84.49
C SER A 490 4.18 -31.54 85.07
N SER A 491 3.25 -30.65 85.47
CA SER A 491 3.08 -30.01 86.80
C SER A 491 3.84 -28.76 87.27
N ARG A 492 3.01 -27.89 87.92
CA ARG A 492 3.16 -27.08 89.16
C ARG A 492 3.54 -25.59 89.05
N THR A 493 2.60 -24.65 89.26
CA THR A 493 2.18 -23.90 90.51
C THR A 493 3.17 -22.77 90.88
N GLU A 494 2.85 -21.50 91.21
CA GLU A 494 1.98 -20.92 92.26
C GLU A 494 1.92 -19.34 92.19
N PHE A 495 0.80 -18.73 92.66
CA PHE A 495 0.63 -17.47 93.48
C PHE A 495 1.05 -16.05 92.94
N VAL A 496 0.47 -14.85 93.24
CA VAL A 496 -0.37 -14.23 94.32
C VAL A 496 -1.11 -12.93 93.83
N ALA A 497 -2.31 -12.62 94.40
CA ALA A 497 -3.01 -11.31 94.70
C ALA A 497 -3.23 -10.19 93.63
N GLU A 498 -4.16 -9.22 93.71
CA GLU A 498 -4.92 -8.58 94.81
C GLU A 498 -6.12 -7.73 94.28
N LYS A 499 -7.17 -7.58 95.11
CA LYS A 499 -8.03 -6.39 95.39
C LYS A 499 -9.26 -5.94 94.55
N LEU A 500 -10.25 -5.53 95.35
CA LEU A 500 -11.63 -5.05 95.14
C LEU A 500 -11.73 -3.50 95.13
N ALA A 501 -12.79 -2.94 94.48
CA ALA A 501 -13.65 -1.84 94.98
C ALA A 501 -14.85 -1.61 94.01
N THR A 502 -16.13 -1.80 94.39
CA THR A 502 -17.10 -0.90 95.07
C THR A 502 -17.80 0.13 94.16
N GLN A 503 -19.13 0.03 93.97
CA GLN A 503 -20.15 1.07 94.28
C GLN A 503 -21.56 0.72 93.73
N LEU A 504 -22.55 0.63 94.64
CA LEU A 504 -23.99 0.76 94.41
C LEU A 504 -24.54 1.61 95.59
N PRO A 505 -25.51 2.52 95.39
CA PRO A 505 -25.94 3.47 96.40
C PRO A 505 -27.04 2.93 97.34
N PRO A 506 -27.26 3.57 98.52
CA PRO A 506 -28.20 3.11 99.53
C PRO A 506 -29.52 3.93 99.59
N GLY A 507 -30.56 3.29 100.12
CA GLY A 507 -31.34 3.87 101.22
C GLY A 507 -32.71 4.51 100.91
N GLY A 508 -33.77 3.85 101.39
CA GLY A 508 -34.66 4.44 102.40
C GLY A 508 -36.08 4.80 101.98
N LEU A 509 -37.06 4.17 102.64
CA LEU A 509 -38.29 4.72 103.27
C LEU A 509 -39.22 3.52 103.59
N LEU A 510 -39.18 2.98 104.81
CA LEU A 510 -40.07 3.24 105.96
C LEU A 510 -41.52 2.70 105.80
N GLU A 511 -41.73 1.49 106.36
CA GLU A 511 -42.81 1.00 107.27
C GLU A 511 -44.33 1.24 107.02
N PRO A 512 -45.27 0.52 107.69
CA PRO A 512 -45.18 -0.79 108.38
C PRO A 512 -46.38 -1.75 108.13
N LEU A 513 -46.22 -2.96 108.68
CA LEU A 513 -47.20 -4.04 108.86
C LEU A 513 -48.45 -3.64 109.65
N ILE A 514 -49.64 -4.06 109.19
CA ILE A 514 -50.80 -4.33 110.06
C ILE A 514 -51.37 -5.71 109.73
N LEU A 515 -51.25 -6.60 110.71
CA LEU A 515 -51.88 -7.90 110.80
C LEU A 515 -53.17 -7.75 111.63
N ARG A 516 -54.37 -8.07 111.09
CA ARG A 516 -55.47 -8.63 111.89
C ARG A 516 -56.68 -9.10 111.09
N ARG A 517 -56.97 -10.39 111.29
CA ARG A 517 -58.29 -11.04 111.54
C ARG A 517 -59.41 -10.90 110.51
N GLY A 518 -59.89 -12.06 110.09
CA GLY A 518 -61.08 -12.20 109.26
C GLY A 518 -62.42 -12.27 110.00
N ARG A 519 -63.43 -12.49 109.12
CA ARG A 519 -64.86 -12.80 109.26
C ARG A 519 -65.79 -11.64 109.64
N PRO A 520 -67.09 -11.70 109.27
CA PRO A 520 -67.77 -12.44 108.18
C PRO A 520 -68.72 -11.52 107.36
N VAL A 521 -69.29 -12.02 106.25
CA VAL A 521 -70.53 -11.45 105.71
C VAL A 521 -71.48 -12.59 105.34
N PRO A 522 -72.68 -12.65 105.94
CA PRO A 522 -73.83 -13.27 105.33
C PRO A 522 -74.87 -12.24 104.90
N ALA A 523 -75.54 -12.57 103.79
CA ALA A 523 -76.93 -12.31 103.42
C ALA A 523 -77.44 -10.86 103.31
N GLY A 524 -77.95 -10.52 102.12
CA GLY A 524 -79.18 -9.74 102.01
C GLY A 524 -79.38 -8.89 100.76
N ILE A 525 -80.16 -9.43 99.81
CA ILE A 525 -81.19 -8.74 99.01
C ILE A 525 -80.70 -7.78 97.89
N PHE A 526 -80.61 -8.27 96.66
CA PHE A 526 -81.62 -8.10 95.59
C PHE A 526 -81.38 -9.11 94.46
#